data_AF-A0A8S4FYA6-F1
#
_entry.id   AF-A0A8S4FYA6-F1
#
_cell.length_a   1.000
_cell.length_b   1.000
_cell.length_c   1.000
_cell.angle_alpha   90.00
_cell.angle_beta   90.00
_cell.angle_gamma   90.00
#
_symmetry.space_group_name_H-M   'P 1'
#
loop_
_entity.id
_entity.type
_entity.pdbx_description
1 polymer ?
#
loop_
_entity_poly.entity_id
_entity_poly.type
_entity_poly.pdbx_seq_one_letter_code
_entity_poly.pdbx_strand_id
1 'polypeptide(L)'
;MERTILGVKRIDRIRNTTLRSSTRITDVGAQTAKLKWAWAGHVCRMHPDRWARIVTEWVPSDGRWRRRRPRRRWRDDLDRFLPQWPKEAHDRERWSVYKEAFAQQWDTTRAA
;
A
#
# COMPACT_ATOMS: atom_id res chain seq x y z
N MET A 1 3.58 10.30 -17.23
CA MET A 1 4.69 9.49 -17.75
C MET A 1 4.24 8.69 -18.97
N GLU A 2 3.28 7.78 -18.84
CA GLU A 2 2.78 6.93 -19.95
C GLU A 2 2.40 7.71 -21.21
N ARG A 3 1.68 8.83 -21.05
CA ARG A 3 1.35 9.74 -22.17
C ARG A 3 2.58 10.26 -22.92
N THR A 4 3.63 10.62 -22.18
CA THR A 4 4.87 11.13 -22.76
C THR A 4 5.61 10.02 -23.52
N ILE A 5 5.62 8.80 -22.98
CA ILE A 5 6.23 7.61 -23.62
C ILE A 5 5.54 7.29 -24.95
N LEU A 6 4.21 7.42 -24.99
CA LEU A 6 3.39 7.16 -26.18
C LEU A 6 3.21 8.37 -27.10
N GLY A 7 3.79 9.54 -26.76
CA GLY A 7 3.61 10.77 -27.53
C GLY A 7 2.18 11.36 -27.53
N VAL A 8 1.31 10.89 -26.63
CA VAL A 8 -0.11 11.29 -26.55
C VAL A 8 -0.25 12.62 -25.81
N LYS A 9 -0.95 13.57 -26.43
CA LYS A 9 -1.27 14.88 -25.84
C LYS A 9 -2.61 14.82 -25.11
N ARG A 10 -2.84 15.78 -24.21
CA ARG A 10 -4.14 15.89 -23.51
C ARG A 10 -5.30 16.18 -24.48
N ILE A 11 -5.02 16.79 -25.64
CA ILE A 11 -6.03 17.14 -26.65
C ILE A 11 -6.66 15.90 -27.31
N ASP A 12 -5.92 14.79 -27.36
CA ASP A 12 -6.38 13.53 -27.97
C ASP A 12 -7.50 12.87 -27.14
N ARG A 13 -7.76 13.38 -25.92
CA ARG A 13 -8.83 12.93 -25.00
C ARG A 13 -8.88 11.41 -24.78
N ILE A 14 -7.75 10.71 -24.95
CA ILE A 14 -7.64 9.27 -24.71
C ILE A 14 -7.78 8.99 -23.21
N ARG A 15 -8.65 8.03 -22.90
CA ARG A 15 -8.93 7.57 -21.53
C ARG A 15 -7.68 6.92 -20.93
N ASN A 16 -7.52 7.10 -19.61
CA ASN A 16 -6.38 6.55 -18.89
C ASN A 16 -6.40 5.01 -18.87
N THR A 17 -7.59 4.41 -18.83
CA THR A 17 -7.76 2.95 -18.94
C THR A 17 -7.18 2.39 -20.23
N THR A 18 -7.43 3.06 -21.36
CA THR A 18 -6.88 2.67 -22.67
C THR A 18 -5.36 2.80 -22.73
N LEU A 19 -4.81 3.84 -22.10
CA LEU A 19 -3.35 4.03 -22.03
C LEU A 19 -2.71 2.95 -21.15
N ARG A 20 -3.30 2.64 -20.01
CA ARG A 20 -2.84 1.58 -19.11
C ARG A 20 -2.93 0.20 -19.72
N SER A 21 -3.96 -0.08 -20.53
CA SER A 21 -4.07 -1.35 -21.25
C SER A 21 -3.07 -1.46 -22.40
N SER A 22 -2.71 -0.35 -23.05
CA SER A 22 -1.74 -0.36 -24.14
C SER A 22 -0.30 -0.44 -23.64
N THR A 23 -0.01 0.13 -22.48
CA THR A 23 1.30 0.00 -21.84
C THR A 23 1.35 -1.24 -20.95
N ARG A 24 2.30 -2.15 -21.17
CA ARG A 24 2.60 -3.27 -20.23
C ARG A 24 3.27 -2.80 -18.92
N ILE A 25 3.02 -1.57 -18.51
CA ILE A 25 3.60 -0.97 -17.31
C ILE A 25 2.83 -1.47 -16.09
N THR A 26 3.56 -1.91 -15.06
CA THR A 26 2.95 -2.37 -13.81
C THR A 26 2.19 -1.22 -13.15
N ASP A 27 0.98 -1.52 -12.65
CA ASP A 27 0.20 -0.54 -11.91
C ASP A 27 0.96 -0.01 -10.69
N VAL A 28 1.04 1.33 -10.61
CA VAL A 28 1.75 2.03 -9.54
C VAL A 28 1.07 1.79 -8.19
N GLY A 29 -0.27 1.62 -8.16
CA GLY A 29 -1.02 1.31 -6.95
C GLY A 29 -0.60 -0.04 -6.39
N ALA A 30 -0.66 -1.08 -7.21
CA ALA A 30 -0.19 -2.42 -6.85
C ALA A 30 1.28 -2.43 -6.41
N GLN A 31 2.17 -1.73 -7.11
CA GLN A 31 3.60 -1.67 -6.74
C GLN A 31 3.81 -0.95 -5.41
N THR A 32 3.10 0.15 -5.17
CA THR A 32 3.15 0.89 -3.89
C THR A 32 2.65 0.01 -2.75
N ALA A 33 1.60 -0.76 -2.96
CA ALA A 33 1.07 -1.72 -1.99
C ALA A 33 2.10 -2.82 -1.66
N LYS A 34 2.80 -3.37 -2.66
CA LYS A 34 3.89 -4.35 -2.46
C LYS A 34 5.02 -3.78 -1.61
N LEU A 35 5.41 -2.53 -1.83
CA LEU A 35 6.44 -1.84 -1.03
C LEU A 35 5.95 -1.56 0.39
N LYS A 36 4.70 -1.11 0.55
CA LYS A 36 4.05 -0.92 1.85
C LYS A 36 4.06 -2.21 2.67
N TRP A 37 3.72 -3.34 2.04
CA TRP A 37 3.75 -4.66 2.65
C TRP A 37 5.16 -5.08 3.07
N ALA A 38 6.15 -4.89 2.20
CA ALA A 38 7.54 -5.19 2.53
C ALA A 38 8.04 -4.35 3.73
N TRP A 39 7.70 -3.06 3.76
CA TRP A 39 8.05 -2.16 4.84
C TRP A 39 7.41 -2.56 6.17
N ALA A 40 6.11 -2.89 6.16
CA ALA A 40 5.40 -3.37 7.35
C ALA A 40 6.09 -4.60 7.99
N GLY A 41 6.43 -5.59 7.16
CA GLY A 41 7.16 -6.77 7.64
C GLY A 41 8.56 -6.44 8.16
N HIS A 42 9.24 -5.47 7.56
CA HIS A 42 10.55 -5.02 8.04
C HIS A 42 10.44 -4.32 9.39
N VAL A 43 9.47 -3.43 9.57
CA VAL A 43 9.25 -2.68 10.82
C VAL A 43 8.91 -3.61 11.98
N CYS A 44 8.03 -4.61 11.80
CA CYS A 44 7.71 -5.57 12.86
C CYS A 44 8.94 -6.36 13.34
N ARG A 45 9.88 -6.65 12.43
CA ARG A 45 11.11 -7.37 12.74
C ARG A 45 12.24 -6.47 13.27
N MET A 46 12.04 -5.15 13.34
CA MET A 46 13.00 -4.25 13.98
C MET A 46 12.98 -4.40 15.50
N HIS A 47 14.04 -3.92 16.16
CA HIS A 47 14.10 -3.83 17.62
C HIS A 47 13.00 -2.90 18.18
N PRO A 48 12.41 -3.19 19.36
CA PRO A 48 11.40 -2.34 20.03
C PRO A 48 11.75 -0.87 20.07
N ASP A 49 12.98 -0.56 20.43
CA ASP A 49 13.41 0.81 20.70
C ASP A 49 13.63 1.63 19.43
N ARG A 50 13.43 1.05 18.25
CA ARG A 50 13.55 1.78 16.99
C ARG A 50 12.32 2.66 16.81
N TRP A 51 12.56 3.96 16.61
CA TRP A 51 11.52 4.96 16.32
C TRP A 51 10.53 4.51 15.23
N ALA A 52 11.00 3.87 14.16
CA ALA A 52 10.13 3.37 13.10
C ALA A 52 9.06 2.39 13.62
N ARG A 53 9.43 1.50 14.55
CA ARG A 53 8.51 0.55 15.18
C ARG A 53 7.58 1.24 16.16
N ILE A 54 8.13 2.05 17.05
CA ILE A 54 7.37 2.85 18.03
C ILE A 54 6.29 3.67 17.34
N VAL A 55 6.64 4.47 16.32
CA VAL A 55 5.70 5.35 15.61
C VAL A 55 4.64 4.56 14.84
N THR A 56 4.99 3.38 14.30
CA THR A 56 4.06 2.54 13.55
C THR A 56 3.07 1.83 14.48
N GLU A 57 3.53 1.39 15.65
CA GLU A 57 2.69 0.73 16.67
C GLU A 57 1.89 1.73 17.50
N TRP A 58 2.32 2.98 17.57
CA TRP A 58 1.72 4.01 18.41
C TRP A 58 0.22 4.19 18.15
N VAL A 59 -0.55 4.08 19.23
CA VAL A 59 -1.99 4.34 19.26
C VAL A 59 -2.25 5.40 20.34
N PRO A 60 -2.99 6.49 20.05
CA PRO A 60 -3.37 7.42 21.09
C PRO A 60 -4.33 6.74 22.09
N SER A 61 -3.93 6.70 23.35
CA SER A 61 -4.65 6.02 24.44
C SER A 61 -6.03 6.61 24.70
N ASP A 62 -6.21 7.91 24.46
CA ASP A 62 -7.43 8.63 24.86
C ASP A 62 -8.61 8.40 23.92
N GLY A 63 -8.41 7.73 22.78
CA GLY A 63 -9.44 7.51 21.74
C GLY A 63 -9.99 8.80 21.10
N ARG A 64 -9.61 9.97 21.62
CA ARG A 64 -10.05 11.29 21.22
C ARG A 64 -9.05 11.88 20.26
N TRP A 65 -9.47 12.06 19.02
CA TRP A 65 -8.71 12.80 18.02
C TRP A 65 -9.16 14.25 18.04
N ARG A 66 -8.20 15.19 17.94
CA ARG A 66 -8.55 16.61 17.71
C ARG A 66 -9.43 16.69 16.45
N ARG A 67 -10.54 17.45 16.54
CA ARG A 67 -11.43 17.69 15.40
C ARG A 67 -10.59 18.04 14.16
N ARG A 68 -10.90 17.40 13.02
CA ARG A 68 -10.26 17.53 11.68
C ARG A 68 -9.06 16.65 11.35
N ARG A 69 -8.40 15.95 12.30
CA ARG A 69 -7.37 14.98 11.89
C ARG A 69 -8.01 13.75 11.23
N PRO A 70 -7.51 13.30 10.05
CA PRO A 70 -7.97 12.06 9.45
C PRO A 70 -7.83 10.92 10.46
N ARG A 71 -8.91 10.16 10.66
CA ARG A 71 -8.93 9.00 11.57
C ARG A 71 -8.06 7.85 11.06
N ARG A 72 -7.72 7.86 9.76
CA ARG A 72 -6.94 6.82 9.09
C ARG A 72 -5.46 6.94 9.44
N ARG A 73 -4.90 5.86 9.97
CA ARG A 73 -3.46 5.63 10.18
C ARG A 73 -2.88 4.86 9.01
N TRP A 74 -1.55 4.91 8.87
CA TRP A 74 -0.83 4.15 7.86
C TRP A 74 -1.09 2.64 7.94
N ARG A 75 -1.14 2.09 9.17
CA ARG A 75 -1.39 0.68 9.45
C ARG A 75 -2.84 0.22 9.26
N ASP A 76 -3.80 1.14 9.17
CA ASP A 76 -5.23 0.75 9.15
C ASP A 76 -5.60 -0.09 7.91
N ASP A 77 -4.92 0.11 6.78
CA ASP A 77 -5.13 -0.74 5.60
C ASP A 77 -4.59 -2.17 5.82
N LEU A 78 -3.50 -2.31 6.60
CA LEU A 78 -2.94 -3.62 6.97
C LEU A 78 -3.83 -4.31 8.00
N ASP A 79 -4.28 -3.56 9.02
CA ASP A 79 -5.19 -4.05 10.06
C ASP A 79 -6.53 -4.50 9.43
N ARG A 80 -7.01 -3.83 8.38
CA ARG A 80 -8.20 -4.22 7.62
C ARG A 80 -8.01 -5.50 6.82
N PHE A 81 -6.84 -5.69 6.22
CA PHE A 81 -6.56 -6.85 5.37
C PHE A 81 -6.25 -8.10 6.20
N LEU A 82 -5.40 -7.97 7.21
CA LEU A 82 -4.94 -9.07 8.06
C LEU A 82 -4.76 -8.54 9.49
N PRO A 83 -5.75 -8.64 10.38
CA PRO A 83 -5.66 -8.08 11.74
C PRO A 83 -4.46 -8.58 12.56
N GLN A 84 -4.08 -9.85 12.37
CA GLN A 84 -2.93 -10.49 13.01
C GLN A 84 -1.60 -10.29 12.28
N TRP A 85 -1.53 -9.36 11.32
CA TRP A 85 -0.33 -9.12 10.51
C TRP A 85 0.96 -8.91 11.32
N PRO A 86 1.00 -8.30 12.53
CA PRO A 86 2.25 -8.14 13.26
C PRO A 86 2.87 -9.48 13.67
N LYS A 87 2.03 -10.49 13.96
CA LYS A 87 2.50 -11.85 14.29
C LYS A 87 2.96 -12.57 13.03
N GLU A 88 2.17 -12.52 11.96
CA GLU A 88 2.50 -13.17 10.69
C GLU A 88 3.72 -12.55 10.00
N ALA A 89 4.00 -11.26 10.25
CA ALA A 89 5.16 -10.54 9.71
C ALA A 89 6.52 -11.06 10.24
N HIS A 90 6.53 -11.78 11.36
CA HIS A 90 7.75 -12.42 11.87
C HIS A 90 8.20 -13.58 10.99
N ASP A 91 7.25 -14.35 10.45
CA ASP A 91 7.51 -15.42 9.50
C ASP A 91 7.62 -14.86 8.08
N ARG A 92 8.82 -14.91 7.50
CA ARG A 92 9.09 -14.35 6.17
C ARG A 92 8.37 -15.09 5.06
N GLU A 93 8.18 -16.40 5.19
CA GLU A 93 7.54 -17.21 4.15
C GLU A 93 6.05 -16.89 4.12
N ARG A 94 5.39 -16.94 5.28
CA ARG A 94 3.99 -16.55 5.41
C ARG A 94 3.76 -15.10 4.98
N TRP A 95 4.65 -14.18 5.39
CA TRP A 95 4.56 -12.78 5.00
C TRP A 95 4.63 -12.59 3.48
N SER A 96 5.44 -13.39 2.78
CA SER A 96 5.57 -13.30 1.32
C SER A 96 4.29 -13.72 0.60
N VAL A 97 3.59 -14.75 1.08
CA VAL A 97 2.36 -15.29 0.46
C VAL A 97 1.27 -14.22 0.37
N TYR A 98 1.08 -13.45 1.44
CA TYR A 98 0.03 -12.43 1.50
C TYR A 98 0.32 -11.18 0.65
N LYS A 99 1.56 -11.00 0.19
CA LYS A 99 2.00 -9.79 -0.53
C LYS A 99 1.22 -9.57 -1.81
N GLU A 100 1.02 -10.61 -2.61
CA GLU A 100 0.28 -10.51 -3.88
C GLU A 100 -1.21 -10.26 -3.63
N ALA A 101 -1.81 -10.94 -2.65
CA ALA A 101 -3.21 -10.75 -2.28
C ALA A 101 -3.49 -9.32 -1.78
N PHE A 102 -2.60 -8.75 -0.97
CA PHE A 102 -2.70 -7.36 -0.53
C PHE A 102 -2.56 -6.38 -1.71
N ALA A 103 -1.62 -6.63 -2.61
CA ALA A 103 -1.38 -5.76 -3.76
C ALA A 103 -2.56 -5.71 -4.75
N GLN A 104 -3.29 -6.82 -4.91
CA GLN A 104 -4.46 -6.90 -5.78
C GLN A 104 -5.61 -5.95 -5.37
N GLN A 105 -5.69 -5.56 -4.09
CA GLN A 105 -6.69 -4.56 -3.65
C GLN A 105 -6.47 -3.17 -4.22
N TRP A 106 -5.24 -2.90 -4.67
CA TRP A 106 -4.81 -1.61 -5.19
C TRP A 106 -4.60 -1.64 -6.71
N ASP A 107 -4.79 -2.80 -7.34
CA ASP A 107 -4.70 -2.95 -8.79
C ASP A 107 -5.93 -2.34 -9.46
N THR A 108 -5.74 -1.17 -10.06
CA THR A 108 -6.80 -0.46 -10.79
C THR A 108 -7.04 -0.99 -12.21
N THR A 109 -6.23 -1.95 -12.67
CA THR A 109 -6.29 -2.49 -14.03
C THR A 109 -7.44 -3.48 -14.19
N ARG A 110 -7.88 -4.13 -13.11
CA ARG A 110 -8.93 -5.17 -13.11
C ARG A 110 -10.36 -4.65 -12.92
N ALA A 111 -10.55 -3.37 -12.62
CA ALA A 111 -11.86 -2.80 -12.29
C ALA A 111 -12.66 -2.29 -13.51
N ALA A 112 -12.39 -2.83 -14.71
CA ALA A 112 -13.07 -2.45 -15.96
C ALA A 112 -13.83 -3.65 -16.54
#